data_AF-A0AAU2WX63-F1
#
_entry.id   AF-A0AAU2WX63-F1
#
_cell.length_a   1.000
_cell.length_b   1.000
_cell.length_c   1.000
_cell.angle_alpha   90.00
_cell.angle_beta   90.00
_cell.angle_gamma   90.00
#
_symmetry.space_group_name_H-M   'P 1'
#
loop_
_entity.id
_entity.type
_entity.pdbx_description
1 polymer ?
#
loop_
_entity_poly.entity_id
_entity_poly.type
_entity_poly.pdbx_seq_one_letter_code
_entity_poly.pdbx_strand_id
1 'polypeptide(L)'
;MPDRVLRRPARVRPRPLSGLYDLLGTAAGPVGTTADAAAETVLTGVTHDSRAVRPGDLYAALPGARAHGADFAPQAAGLGAAAVLTDPDGADRAAATGLPVLVVDDPRARLGEVAAWVYDHPGGALALFGVTGTNGKTTTAYLLDGGLRAAGHVTGLIGTVETRIGDVVVTSSMTTPEAPDLQALFGAMAENGVTAASMEVSSHALAMGRVDGTVFDVVLFTNLTQDHLDFHGTMEEYFRAKADLFTPRRAKAGVVDVDDAYGRRIAEASAIPIATVSPSGAHAADWRVEDAELGPDGSRFRLVGPDGVKADASVRLPGPFNVANAALAIVALVTAGIPLDAAAAGVAAVPGVPGRMERVDEGAPFTAVVDFAHTPDAVETLLGALREVTANRLFVVLGCGGDRDRGKRPLMGAAAVRLADVAVLTSDNPRSEDPLAILGEMTEGASAVPEPHGGLVVEPDRAAAIAWAVEQAGPGDVLVVAGKGHEQGQKIGDEVRPFDDRVELRAALRRRLDRDPGFGGGARPGTDPARSSTGPADPAGRASGSAASGAPDPVPGAGGRIDAALPTEAAPSAAAAPTTDAAPTTDPAPTAGRTARTDSAPTTDRAAHAAAGDRAVAPSESPLEETEQ
;
A
#
# COMPACT_ATOMS: atom_id res chain seq x y z
N MET A 1 3.15 22.55 -10.62
CA MET A 1 2.44 22.75 -11.91
C MET A 1 2.93 21.88 -13.10
N PRO A 2 3.93 20.97 -13.01
CA PRO A 2 4.11 19.94 -14.04
C PRO A 2 3.17 18.72 -13.88
N ASP A 3 2.69 18.42 -12.66
CA ASP A 3 1.86 17.22 -12.38
C ASP A 3 0.54 17.11 -13.16
N ARG A 4 -0.14 18.22 -13.44
CA ARG A 4 -1.44 18.19 -14.15
C ARG A 4 -1.31 17.87 -15.64
N VAL A 5 -0.11 18.02 -16.21
CA VAL A 5 0.15 17.82 -17.65
C VAL A 5 0.31 16.34 -17.98
N LEU A 6 0.78 15.52 -17.02
CA LEU A 6 1.11 14.12 -17.25
C LEU A 6 -0.03 13.13 -16.93
N ARG A 7 -1.16 13.58 -16.38
CA ARG A 7 -2.28 12.67 -16.03
C ARG A 7 -3.28 12.41 -17.15
N ARG A 8 -3.18 13.14 -18.25
CA ARG A 8 -4.00 12.91 -19.44
C ARG A 8 -3.12 12.94 -20.68
N PRO A 9 -3.44 12.15 -21.71
CA PRO A 9 -2.78 12.27 -23.01
C PRO A 9 -2.91 13.70 -23.54
N ALA A 10 -1.83 14.21 -24.11
CA ALA A 10 -1.80 15.49 -24.79
C ALA A 10 -2.44 15.41 -26.20
N ARG A 11 -2.53 14.22 -26.79
CA ARG A 11 -3.03 13.97 -28.15
C ARG A 11 -4.11 12.90 -28.15
N VAL A 12 -5.33 13.32 -27.82
CA VAL A 12 -6.52 12.47 -27.99
C VAL A 12 -7.08 12.68 -29.39
N ARG A 13 -7.32 11.58 -30.12
CA ARG A 13 -8.07 11.62 -31.37
C ARG A 13 -9.52 12.01 -31.06
N PRO A 14 -10.05 13.12 -31.61
CA PRO A 14 -11.44 13.50 -31.36
C PRO A 14 -12.41 12.39 -31.81
N ARG A 15 -13.37 12.06 -30.96
CA ARG A 15 -14.39 11.02 -31.22
C ARG A 15 -15.76 11.67 -31.32
N PRO A 16 -16.57 11.40 -32.35
CA PRO A 16 -17.89 11.99 -32.45
C PRO A 16 -18.81 11.41 -31.36
N LEU A 17 -19.57 12.27 -30.69
CA LEU A 17 -20.53 11.87 -29.65
C LEU A 17 -21.50 10.78 -30.16
N SER A 18 -21.81 10.79 -31.46
CA SER A 18 -22.65 9.79 -32.11
C SER A 18 -22.22 8.34 -31.84
N GLY A 19 -20.92 8.08 -31.76
CA GLY A 19 -20.39 6.73 -31.53
C GLY A 19 -20.60 6.21 -30.10
N LEU A 20 -20.90 7.08 -29.12
CA LEU A 20 -21.31 6.64 -27.80
C LEU A 20 -22.74 6.13 -27.76
N TYR A 21 -23.66 6.61 -28.62
CA TYR A 21 -25.01 6.04 -28.68
C TYR A 21 -24.98 4.60 -29.17
N ASP A 22 -24.13 4.31 -30.16
CA ASP A 22 -23.91 2.95 -30.66
C ASP A 22 -23.32 2.05 -29.57
N LEU A 23 -22.31 2.56 -28.84
CA LEU A 23 -21.66 1.82 -27.74
C LEU A 23 -22.64 1.51 -26.59
N LEU A 24 -23.47 2.48 -26.22
CA LEU A 24 -24.38 2.39 -25.08
C LEU A 24 -25.75 1.79 -25.46
N GLY A 25 -26.02 1.57 -26.74
CA GLY A 25 -27.31 1.07 -27.23
C GLY A 25 -28.47 2.05 -27.01
N THR A 26 -28.19 3.35 -26.85
CA THR A 26 -29.20 4.37 -26.58
C THR A 26 -29.81 4.86 -27.89
N ALA A 27 -30.93 4.23 -28.30
CA ALA A 27 -31.62 4.50 -29.57
C ALA A 27 -32.36 5.85 -29.62
N ALA A 28 -32.58 6.50 -28.47
CA ALA A 28 -33.13 7.84 -28.42
C ALA A 28 -31.96 8.83 -28.53
N GLY A 29 -31.96 9.64 -29.60
CA GLY A 29 -31.08 10.80 -29.69
C GLY A 29 -31.17 11.66 -28.43
N PRO A 30 -30.14 12.46 -28.16
CA PRO A 30 -29.99 13.17 -26.89
C PRO A 30 -31.24 13.95 -26.51
N VAL A 31 -31.61 13.89 -25.22
CA VAL A 31 -32.64 14.80 -24.69
C VAL A 31 -32.13 16.23 -24.90
N GLY A 32 -32.80 16.99 -25.77
CA GLY A 32 -32.47 18.40 -26.03
C GLY A 32 -31.51 18.69 -27.19
N THR A 33 -31.04 17.72 -28.00
CA THR A 33 -30.22 18.00 -29.19
C THR A 33 -30.63 17.21 -30.44
N THR A 34 -30.43 17.79 -31.62
CA THR A 34 -30.74 17.14 -32.92
C THR A 34 -29.65 16.14 -33.29
N ALA A 35 -29.98 15.13 -34.11
CA ALA A 35 -29.01 14.13 -34.59
C ALA A 35 -27.80 14.76 -35.30
N ASP A 36 -28.01 15.86 -36.03
CA ASP A 36 -26.93 16.61 -36.70
C ASP A 36 -25.99 17.30 -35.68
N ALA A 37 -26.54 17.91 -34.62
CA ALA A 37 -25.74 18.54 -33.56
C ALA A 37 -24.93 17.51 -32.76
N ALA A 38 -25.47 16.30 -32.56
CA ALA A 38 -24.77 15.20 -31.93
C ALA A 38 -23.62 14.65 -32.82
N ALA A 39 -23.78 14.68 -34.15
CA ALA A 39 -22.73 14.28 -35.08
C ALA A 39 -21.57 15.29 -35.16
N GLU A 40 -21.85 16.58 -34.94
CA GLU A 40 -20.86 17.66 -34.90
C GLU A 40 -20.13 17.76 -33.55
N THR A 41 -20.72 17.24 -32.48
CA THR A 41 -20.13 17.26 -31.14
C THR A 41 -19.01 16.22 -31.04
N VAL A 42 -17.81 16.66 -30.66
CA VAL A 42 -16.64 15.78 -30.52
C VAL A 42 -16.15 15.73 -29.08
N LEU A 43 -15.74 14.55 -28.67
CA LEU A 43 -15.19 14.25 -27.36
C LEU A 43 -13.67 14.10 -27.46
N THR A 44 -12.96 14.73 -26.54
CA THR A 44 -11.49 14.66 -26.41
C THR A 44 -11.04 14.21 -25.02
N GLY A 45 -11.97 13.87 -24.15
CA GLY A 45 -11.71 13.38 -22.82
C GLY A 45 -13.00 13.02 -22.08
N VAL A 46 -12.84 12.49 -20.87
CA VAL A 46 -13.95 12.14 -19.98
C VAL A 46 -13.49 12.33 -18.54
N THR A 47 -14.42 12.77 -17.68
CA THR A 47 -14.20 12.90 -16.23
C THR A 47 -15.50 12.72 -15.46
N HIS A 48 -15.41 12.21 -14.23
CA HIS A 48 -16.53 12.17 -13.28
C HIS A 48 -16.48 13.32 -12.26
N ASP A 49 -15.37 14.06 -12.20
CA ASP A 49 -15.21 15.24 -11.34
C ASP A 49 -15.49 16.50 -12.16
N SER A 50 -16.53 17.25 -11.76
CA SER A 50 -16.94 18.50 -12.41
C SER A 50 -15.84 19.57 -12.36
N ARG A 51 -15.00 19.57 -11.32
CA ARG A 51 -13.89 20.53 -11.15
C ARG A 51 -12.72 20.24 -12.09
N ALA A 52 -12.65 19.03 -12.63
CA ALA A 52 -11.57 18.56 -13.50
C ALA A 52 -11.92 18.59 -14.99
N VAL A 53 -13.11 19.05 -15.34
CA VAL A 53 -13.57 19.19 -16.74
C VAL A 53 -12.63 20.09 -17.53
N ARG A 54 -12.25 19.61 -18.73
CA ARG A 54 -11.57 20.37 -19.77
C ARG A 54 -12.52 20.58 -20.96
N PRO A 55 -12.35 21.64 -21.77
CA PRO A 55 -13.11 21.81 -23.00
C PRO A 55 -13.07 20.56 -23.88
N GLY A 56 -14.24 20.07 -24.29
CA GLY A 56 -14.36 18.84 -25.09
C GLY A 56 -14.52 17.54 -24.29
N ASP A 57 -14.53 17.60 -22.96
CA ASP A 57 -14.77 16.41 -22.12
C ASP A 57 -16.24 15.99 -22.12
N LEU A 58 -16.48 14.68 -22.03
CA LEU A 58 -17.71 14.12 -21.50
C LEU A 58 -17.68 14.22 -19.96
N TYR A 59 -18.69 14.86 -19.36
CA TYR A 59 -18.87 14.84 -17.91
C TYR A 59 -19.78 13.67 -17.49
N ALA A 60 -19.26 12.76 -16.67
CA ALA A 60 -20.03 11.66 -16.10
C ALA A 60 -20.63 12.07 -14.74
N ALA A 61 -21.89 12.47 -14.77
CA ALA A 61 -22.69 12.84 -13.61
C ALA A 61 -23.26 11.59 -12.93
N LEU A 62 -22.50 11.00 -12.01
CA LEU A 62 -22.86 9.74 -11.35
C LEU A 62 -23.69 9.96 -10.06
N PRO A 63 -24.58 9.02 -9.67
CA PRO A 63 -25.13 9.00 -8.33
C PRO A 63 -24.02 8.71 -7.31
N GLY A 64 -24.02 9.43 -6.19
CA GLY A 64 -23.05 9.30 -5.11
C GLY A 64 -23.72 9.21 -3.74
N ALA A 65 -22.96 8.81 -2.72
CA ALA A 65 -23.48 8.60 -1.37
C ALA A 65 -23.96 9.89 -0.66
N ARG A 66 -23.43 11.07 -1.06
CA ARG A 66 -23.77 12.37 -0.45
C ARG A 66 -24.56 13.29 -1.37
N ALA A 67 -24.23 13.27 -2.65
CA ALA A 67 -24.80 14.14 -3.65
C ALA A 67 -24.83 13.44 -5.00
N HIS A 68 -25.73 13.88 -5.87
CA HIS A 68 -25.81 13.39 -7.24
C HIS A 68 -24.92 14.25 -8.14
N GLY A 69 -24.09 13.63 -8.99
CA GLY A 69 -23.17 14.34 -9.89
C GLY A 69 -23.86 15.34 -10.83
N ALA A 70 -25.13 15.10 -11.16
CA ALA A 70 -25.93 16.00 -11.99
C ALA A 70 -26.20 17.37 -11.34
N ASP A 71 -26.12 17.48 -10.01
CA ASP A 71 -26.21 18.77 -9.31
C ASP A 71 -25.06 19.72 -9.69
N PHE A 72 -23.94 19.17 -10.16
CA PHE A 72 -22.75 19.90 -10.62
C PHE A 72 -22.67 20.04 -12.14
N ALA A 73 -23.68 19.59 -12.90
CA ALA A 73 -23.70 19.74 -14.36
C ALA A 73 -23.56 21.20 -14.83
N PRO A 74 -24.15 22.23 -14.17
CA PRO A 74 -23.92 23.62 -14.55
C PRO A 74 -22.44 24.06 -14.44
N GLN A 75 -21.71 23.55 -13.44
CA GLN A 75 -20.28 23.80 -13.29
C GLN A 75 -19.49 23.16 -14.43
N ALA A 76 -19.79 21.90 -14.76
CA ALA A 76 -19.16 21.19 -15.87
C ALA A 76 -19.40 21.89 -17.22
N ALA A 77 -20.64 22.35 -17.47
CA ALA A 77 -20.96 23.14 -18.65
C ALA A 77 -20.16 24.45 -18.71
N GLY A 78 -20.06 25.16 -17.58
CA GLY A 78 -19.25 26.39 -17.47
C GLY A 78 -17.75 26.19 -17.74
N LEU A 79 -17.22 24.97 -17.54
CA LEU A 79 -15.84 24.60 -17.82
C LEU A 79 -15.63 24.03 -19.24
N GLY A 80 -16.70 23.90 -20.03
CA GLY A 80 -16.63 23.49 -21.44
C GLY A 80 -16.86 22.01 -21.70
N ALA A 81 -17.57 21.30 -20.82
CA ALA A 81 -18.04 19.95 -21.13
C ALA A 81 -18.81 19.94 -22.46
N ALA A 82 -18.54 18.94 -23.30
CA ALA A 82 -19.19 18.77 -24.60
C ALA A 82 -20.51 18.00 -24.51
N ALA A 83 -20.64 17.14 -23.49
CA ALA A 83 -21.84 16.35 -23.22
C ALA A 83 -21.86 15.88 -21.75
N VAL A 84 -23.00 15.37 -21.30
CA VAL A 84 -23.18 14.78 -19.98
C VAL A 84 -23.67 13.33 -20.10
N LEU A 85 -23.06 12.41 -19.36
CA LEU A 85 -23.54 11.03 -19.13
C LEU A 85 -24.13 10.96 -17.72
N THR A 86 -25.37 10.51 -17.58
CA THR A 86 -26.07 10.43 -16.28
C THR A 86 -27.07 9.28 -16.26
N ASP A 87 -27.62 9.00 -15.08
CA ASP A 87 -28.79 8.14 -14.90
C ASP A 87 -30.12 8.88 -15.12
N PRO A 88 -31.28 8.18 -15.14
CA PRO A 88 -32.58 8.81 -15.30
C PRO A 88 -32.88 9.89 -14.24
N ASP A 89 -32.35 9.75 -13.03
CA ASP A 89 -32.61 10.68 -11.92
C ASP A 89 -31.86 12.01 -12.11
N GLY A 90 -30.70 11.99 -12.77
CA GLY A 90 -29.94 13.18 -13.14
C GLY A 90 -30.34 13.83 -14.48
N ALA A 91 -31.19 13.19 -15.28
CA ALA A 91 -31.47 13.58 -16.66
C ALA A 91 -31.98 15.03 -16.82
N ASP A 92 -33.01 15.42 -16.06
CA ASP A 92 -33.61 16.76 -16.16
C ASP A 92 -32.62 17.87 -15.73
N ARG A 93 -31.84 17.61 -14.66
CA ARG A 93 -30.80 18.52 -14.17
C ARG A 93 -29.69 18.73 -15.20
N ALA A 94 -29.26 17.65 -15.86
CA ALA A 94 -28.29 17.72 -16.94
C ALA A 94 -28.84 18.45 -18.17
N ALA A 95 -30.09 18.16 -18.58
CA ALA A 95 -30.73 18.76 -19.75
C ALA A 95 -30.91 20.28 -19.60
N ALA A 96 -31.13 20.76 -18.37
CA ALA A 96 -31.24 22.20 -18.06
C ALA A 96 -29.97 23.02 -18.42
N THR A 97 -28.82 22.37 -18.62
CA THR A 97 -27.58 23.02 -19.05
C THR A 97 -27.53 23.33 -20.54
N GLY A 98 -28.41 22.73 -21.35
CA GLY A 98 -28.40 22.83 -22.81
C GLY A 98 -27.35 21.95 -23.51
N LEU A 99 -26.57 21.17 -22.76
CA LEU A 99 -25.64 20.18 -23.31
C LEU A 99 -26.39 18.93 -23.81
N PRO A 100 -25.83 18.20 -24.80
CA PRO A 100 -26.27 16.84 -25.10
C PRO A 100 -26.18 15.94 -23.85
N VAL A 101 -27.26 15.21 -23.57
CA VAL A 101 -27.34 14.29 -22.42
C VAL A 101 -27.50 12.85 -22.90
N LEU A 102 -26.63 11.96 -22.45
CA LEU A 102 -26.79 10.51 -22.56
C LEU A 102 -27.32 9.98 -21.23
N VAL A 103 -28.43 9.25 -21.29
CA VAL A 103 -29.09 8.66 -20.12
C VAL A 103 -28.99 7.14 -20.21
N VAL A 104 -28.44 6.51 -19.18
CA VAL A 104 -28.35 5.04 -19.03
C VAL A 104 -28.69 4.65 -17.61
N ASP A 105 -29.25 3.46 -17.38
CA ASP A 105 -29.73 3.07 -16.05
C ASP A 105 -28.62 3.05 -14.97
N ASP A 106 -27.41 2.62 -15.34
CA ASP A 106 -26.24 2.60 -14.46
C ASP A 106 -25.02 3.20 -15.18
N PRO A 107 -24.81 4.53 -15.08
CA PRO A 107 -23.69 5.19 -15.76
C PRO A 107 -22.33 4.76 -15.20
N ARG A 108 -22.26 4.33 -13.93
CA ARG A 108 -21.01 3.87 -13.31
C ARG A 108 -20.54 2.56 -13.95
N ALA A 109 -21.45 1.60 -14.13
CA ALA A 109 -21.14 0.33 -14.79
C ALA A 109 -20.70 0.49 -16.26
N ARG A 110 -21.07 1.59 -16.92
CA ARG A 110 -20.68 1.89 -18.32
C ARG A 110 -19.45 2.78 -18.42
N LEU A 111 -19.02 3.44 -17.34
CA LEU A 111 -18.03 4.50 -17.42
C LEU A 111 -16.65 4.01 -17.90
N GLY A 112 -16.25 2.78 -17.54
CA GLY A 112 -14.96 2.24 -17.96
C GLY A 112 -14.87 1.93 -19.45
N GLU A 113 -15.90 1.32 -20.05
CA GLU A 113 -15.93 1.10 -21.50
C GLU A 113 -16.03 2.43 -22.28
N VAL A 114 -16.77 3.41 -21.74
CA VAL A 114 -16.86 4.76 -22.31
C VAL A 114 -15.50 5.45 -22.28
N ALA A 115 -14.81 5.40 -21.13
CA ALA A 115 -13.49 6.00 -21.00
C ALA A 115 -12.46 5.34 -21.91
N ALA A 116 -12.45 4.01 -21.97
CA ALA A 116 -11.59 3.29 -22.90
C ALA A 116 -11.87 3.68 -24.34
N TRP A 117 -13.14 3.79 -24.74
CA TRP A 117 -13.51 4.20 -26.09
C TRP A 117 -13.10 5.66 -26.42
N VAL A 118 -13.26 6.59 -25.48
CA VAL A 118 -12.86 8.00 -25.65
C VAL A 118 -11.36 8.12 -25.88
N TYR A 119 -10.55 7.34 -25.15
CA TYR A 119 -9.09 7.35 -25.26
C TYR A 119 -8.53 6.29 -26.23
N ASP A 120 -9.38 5.68 -27.08
CA ASP A 120 -9.02 4.69 -28.11
C ASP A 120 -8.31 3.43 -27.57
N HIS A 121 -8.84 2.88 -26.47
CA HIS A 121 -8.39 1.66 -25.78
C HIS A 121 -6.90 1.67 -25.42
N PRO A 122 -6.44 2.67 -24.63
CA PRO A 122 -5.02 2.93 -24.42
C PRO A 122 -4.30 1.79 -23.70
N GLY A 123 -5.01 1.02 -22.88
CA GLY A 123 -4.45 -0.16 -22.21
C GLY A 123 -3.92 -1.22 -23.18
N GLY A 124 -4.45 -1.30 -24.41
CA GLY A 124 -3.99 -2.26 -25.43
C GLY A 124 -2.59 -1.98 -25.98
N ALA A 125 -2.03 -0.80 -25.71
CA ALA A 125 -0.67 -0.42 -26.10
C ALA A 125 0.38 -0.77 -25.03
N LEU A 126 -0.04 -1.27 -23.86
CA LEU A 126 0.81 -1.51 -22.69
C LEU A 126 0.74 -2.99 -22.31
N ALA A 127 1.86 -3.57 -21.87
CA ALA A 127 1.83 -4.84 -21.14
C ALA A 127 1.37 -4.57 -19.69
N LEU A 128 0.15 -4.99 -19.35
CA LEU A 128 -0.51 -4.62 -18.09
C LEU A 128 -0.49 -5.75 -17.07
N PHE A 129 -0.01 -5.44 -15.86
CA PHE A 129 0.01 -6.33 -14.71
C PHE A 129 -0.87 -5.80 -13.58
N GLY A 130 -1.85 -6.57 -13.15
CA GLY A 130 -2.77 -6.19 -12.07
C GLY A 130 -2.58 -7.03 -10.81
N VAL A 131 -2.37 -6.42 -9.64
CA VAL A 131 -2.20 -7.14 -8.38
C VAL A 131 -3.38 -6.90 -7.45
N THR A 132 -4.05 -7.98 -7.03
CA THR A 132 -5.08 -7.93 -5.98
C THR A 132 -4.75 -8.85 -4.81
N GLY A 133 -5.47 -8.63 -3.71
CA GLY A 133 -5.31 -9.32 -2.43
C GLY A 133 -5.52 -8.37 -1.25
N THR A 134 -5.56 -8.90 -0.02
CA THR A 134 -5.63 -8.05 1.19
C THR A 134 -4.27 -7.38 1.40
N ASN A 135 -3.21 -8.17 1.54
CA ASN A 135 -1.86 -7.67 1.79
C ASN A 135 -0.91 -7.94 0.62
N GLY A 136 0.20 -7.17 0.52
CA GLY A 136 1.27 -7.43 -0.46
C GLY A 136 1.08 -6.84 -1.87
N LYS A 137 -0.05 -6.16 -2.14
CA LYS A 137 -0.32 -5.51 -3.45
C LYS A 137 0.78 -4.54 -3.87
N THR A 138 1.03 -3.52 -3.03
CA THR A 138 2.08 -2.52 -3.25
C THR A 138 3.44 -3.18 -3.46
N THR A 139 3.85 -4.08 -2.55
CA THR A 139 5.17 -4.73 -2.65
C THR A 139 5.31 -5.47 -3.97
N THR A 140 4.34 -6.31 -4.31
CA THR A 140 4.36 -7.11 -5.54
C THR A 140 4.35 -6.22 -6.79
N ALA A 141 3.59 -5.12 -6.79
CA ALA A 141 3.60 -4.15 -7.91
C ALA A 141 4.99 -3.51 -8.10
N TYR A 142 5.69 -3.17 -7.03
CA TYR A 142 7.08 -2.67 -7.11
C TYR A 142 8.07 -3.73 -7.60
N LEU A 143 7.90 -4.99 -7.17
CA LEU A 143 8.74 -6.09 -7.63
C LEU A 143 8.53 -6.37 -9.13
N LEU A 144 7.28 -6.27 -9.60
CA LEU A 144 6.95 -6.33 -11.03
C LEU A 144 7.58 -5.17 -11.80
N ASP A 145 7.41 -3.92 -11.35
CA ASP A 145 8.02 -2.73 -11.95
C ASP A 145 9.55 -2.88 -12.07
N GLY A 146 10.22 -3.34 -11.01
CA GLY A 146 11.66 -3.61 -11.04
C GLY A 146 12.07 -4.70 -12.03
N GLY A 147 11.32 -5.81 -12.05
CA GLY A 147 11.53 -6.90 -13.02
C GLY A 147 11.34 -6.46 -14.47
N LEU A 148 10.29 -5.69 -14.75
CA LEU A 148 10.00 -5.14 -16.07
C LEU A 148 11.08 -4.17 -16.55
N ARG A 149 11.56 -3.29 -15.65
CA ARG A 149 12.68 -2.38 -15.96
C ARG A 149 13.96 -3.15 -16.27
N ALA A 150 14.28 -4.17 -15.48
CA ALA A 150 15.44 -5.02 -15.72
C ALA A 150 15.34 -5.78 -17.05
N ALA A 151 14.12 -6.10 -17.50
CA ALA A 151 13.84 -6.67 -18.82
C ALA A 151 13.87 -5.63 -19.97
N GLY A 152 14.17 -4.36 -19.69
CA GLY A 152 14.35 -3.32 -20.71
C GLY A 152 13.08 -2.54 -21.05
N HIS A 153 11.99 -2.71 -20.29
CA HIS A 153 10.79 -1.90 -20.47
C HIS A 153 10.96 -0.51 -19.87
N VAL A 154 10.41 0.49 -20.55
CA VAL A 154 10.00 1.75 -19.90
C VAL A 154 8.69 1.46 -19.18
N THR A 155 8.65 1.68 -17.87
CA THR A 155 7.55 1.21 -17.02
C THR A 155 6.63 2.30 -16.49
N GLY A 156 5.39 1.92 -16.20
CA GLY A 156 4.45 2.66 -15.38
C GLY A 156 4.15 1.91 -14.08
N LEU A 157 3.88 2.65 -13.02
CA LEU A 157 3.44 2.11 -11.73
C LEU A 157 2.20 2.86 -11.26
N ILE A 158 1.17 2.16 -10.80
CA ILE A 158 -0.04 2.78 -10.26
C ILE A 158 -0.38 2.10 -8.94
N GLY A 159 -0.32 2.82 -7.82
CA GLY A 159 -0.61 2.23 -6.52
C GLY A 159 -0.80 3.25 -5.40
N THR A 160 -0.87 2.72 -4.18
CA THR A 160 -1.10 3.52 -2.96
C THR A 160 0.04 4.51 -2.72
N VAL A 161 1.29 4.05 -2.91
CA VAL A 161 2.47 4.85 -2.57
C VAL A 161 2.67 6.00 -3.55
N GLU A 162 2.62 5.69 -4.84
CA GLU A 162 2.78 6.68 -5.89
C GLU A 162 2.22 6.14 -7.21
N THR A 163 2.00 7.07 -8.13
CA THR A 163 1.82 6.77 -9.54
C THR A 163 3.05 7.28 -10.29
N ARG A 164 3.58 6.49 -11.23
CA ARG A 164 4.78 6.82 -11.99
C ARG A 164 4.60 6.55 -13.47
N ILE A 165 5.08 7.48 -14.30
CA ILE A 165 5.17 7.35 -15.76
C ILE A 165 6.64 7.45 -16.14
N GLY A 166 7.27 6.31 -16.45
CA GLY A 166 8.73 6.23 -16.58
C GLY A 166 9.41 6.56 -15.25
N ASP A 167 10.14 7.67 -15.22
CA ASP A 167 10.81 8.18 -14.02
C ASP A 167 10.04 9.34 -13.35
N VAL A 168 8.93 9.78 -13.93
CA VAL A 168 8.16 10.91 -13.40
C VAL A 168 7.10 10.41 -12.44
N VAL A 169 7.21 10.83 -11.17
CA VAL A 169 6.18 10.62 -10.16
C VAL A 169 5.07 11.64 -10.35
N VAL A 170 3.82 11.17 -10.35
CA VAL A 170 2.61 12.00 -10.35
C VAL A 170 1.81 11.69 -9.09
N THR A 171 1.16 12.70 -8.50
CA THR A 171 0.43 12.50 -7.24
C THR A 171 -0.66 11.44 -7.41
N SER A 172 -0.69 10.47 -6.50
CA SER A 172 -1.74 9.46 -6.38
C SER A 172 -2.75 9.92 -5.34
N SER A 173 -4.05 9.85 -5.64
CA SER A 173 -5.12 10.11 -4.66
C SER A 173 -5.79 8.82 -4.17
N MET A 174 -5.65 7.72 -4.90
CA MET A 174 -6.26 6.42 -4.59
C MET A 174 -5.34 5.28 -5.00
N THR A 175 -5.45 4.15 -4.30
CA THR A 175 -4.75 2.90 -4.69
C THR A 175 -5.05 2.49 -6.13
N THR A 176 -6.30 2.66 -6.56
CA THR A 176 -6.73 2.43 -7.94
C THR A 176 -7.61 3.62 -8.36
N PRO A 177 -7.21 4.42 -9.37
CA PRO A 177 -7.97 5.57 -9.86
C PRO A 177 -9.36 5.20 -10.38
N GLU A 178 -10.27 6.17 -10.47
CA GLU A 178 -11.55 6.01 -11.17
C GLU A 178 -11.34 5.76 -12.66
N ALA A 179 -12.30 5.10 -13.31
CA ALA A 179 -12.12 4.60 -14.68
C ALA A 179 -11.71 5.66 -15.71
N PRO A 180 -12.26 6.90 -15.70
CA PRO A 180 -11.81 7.97 -16.60
C PRO A 180 -10.33 8.33 -16.41
N ASP A 181 -9.90 8.42 -15.15
CA ASP A 181 -8.53 8.80 -14.80
C ASP A 181 -7.55 7.67 -15.12
N LEU A 182 -7.95 6.42 -14.90
CA LEU A 182 -7.15 5.24 -15.23
C LEU A 182 -6.90 5.14 -16.74
N GLN A 183 -7.94 5.26 -17.56
CA GLN A 183 -7.79 5.20 -19.02
C GLN A 183 -6.99 6.40 -19.55
N ALA A 184 -7.21 7.61 -19.00
CA ALA A 184 -6.40 8.77 -19.35
C ALA A 184 -4.92 8.56 -18.95
N LEU A 185 -4.66 7.98 -17.79
CA LEU A 185 -3.31 7.69 -17.34
C LEU A 185 -2.60 6.68 -18.27
N PHE A 186 -3.28 5.62 -18.71
CA PHE A 186 -2.73 4.70 -19.73
C PHE A 186 -2.43 5.42 -21.04
N GLY A 187 -3.30 6.32 -21.49
CA GLY A 187 -3.05 7.14 -22.68
C GLY A 187 -1.80 8.00 -22.53
N ALA A 188 -1.64 8.66 -21.38
CA ALA A 188 -0.45 9.45 -21.07
C ALA A 188 0.81 8.58 -20.99
N MET A 189 0.72 7.38 -20.39
CA MET A 189 1.82 6.42 -20.35
C MET A 189 2.28 6.03 -21.76
N ALA A 190 1.35 5.65 -22.63
CA ALA A 190 1.66 5.27 -24.00
C ALA A 190 2.30 6.43 -24.78
N GLU A 191 1.80 7.66 -24.65
CA GLU A 191 2.41 8.84 -25.28
C GLU A 191 3.83 9.14 -24.79
N ASN A 192 4.14 8.80 -23.54
CA ASN A 192 5.46 8.98 -22.94
C ASN A 192 6.36 7.74 -23.10
N GLY A 193 6.01 6.82 -24.01
CA GLY A 193 6.85 5.68 -24.37
C GLY A 193 6.91 4.58 -23.33
N VAL A 194 6.01 4.58 -22.34
CA VAL A 194 5.83 3.43 -21.45
C VAL A 194 5.33 2.24 -22.27
N THR A 195 5.90 1.07 -22.01
CA THR A 195 5.60 -0.18 -22.73
C THR A 195 5.01 -1.26 -21.83
N ALA A 196 5.17 -1.13 -20.51
CA ALA A 196 4.58 -2.03 -19.52
C ALA A 196 4.18 -1.26 -18.27
N ALA A 197 3.11 -1.67 -17.59
CA ALA A 197 2.73 -1.07 -16.32
C ALA A 197 2.24 -2.11 -15.33
N SER A 198 2.66 -1.96 -14.08
CA SER A 198 2.16 -2.73 -12.94
C SER A 198 1.24 -1.86 -12.09
N MET A 199 0.10 -2.39 -11.67
CA MET A 199 -0.83 -1.64 -10.84
C MET A 199 -1.48 -2.44 -9.73
N GLU A 200 -1.78 -1.75 -8.64
CA GLU A 200 -2.63 -2.27 -7.57
C GLU A 200 -4.11 -2.21 -7.99
N VAL A 201 -4.82 -3.32 -7.82
CA VAL A 201 -6.25 -3.45 -8.11
C VAL A 201 -6.99 -3.78 -6.81
N SER A 202 -7.57 -2.74 -6.19
CA SER A 202 -8.33 -2.92 -4.95
C SER A 202 -9.67 -3.62 -5.18
N SER A 203 -10.22 -4.25 -4.14
CA SER A 203 -11.58 -4.82 -4.22
C SER A 203 -12.66 -3.76 -4.44
N HIS A 204 -12.45 -2.57 -3.86
CA HIS A 204 -13.26 -1.37 -4.10
C HIS A 204 -13.28 -1.01 -5.58
N ALA A 205 -12.12 -1.02 -6.25
CA ALA A 205 -12.02 -0.71 -7.67
C ALA A 205 -12.76 -1.72 -8.55
N LEU A 206 -12.71 -3.00 -8.19
CA LEU A 206 -13.44 -4.06 -8.88
C LEU A 206 -14.96 -3.91 -8.68
N ALA A 207 -15.40 -3.70 -7.44
CA ALA A 207 -16.81 -3.53 -7.11
C ALA A 207 -17.42 -2.25 -7.73
N MET A 208 -16.65 -1.16 -7.83
CA MET A 208 -17.10 0.11 -8.40
C MET A 208 -16.86 0.26 -9.91
N GLY A 209 -16.37 -0.79 -10.57
CA GLY A 209 -16.13 -0.78 -12.02
C GLY A 209 -14.99 0.14 -12.48
N ARG A 210 -14.05 0.49 -11.59
CA ARG A 210 -12.96 1.44 -11.88
C ARG A 210 -11.95 0.92 -12.91
N VAL A 211 -11.80 -0.41 -12.99
CA VAL A 211 -10.92 -1.06 -13.95
C VAL A 211 -11.67 -1.55 -15.21
N ASP A 212 -12.93 -1.16 -15.40
CA ASP A 212 -13.69 -1.46 -16.61
C ASP A 212 -13.06 -0.81 -17.83
N GLY A 213 -13.15 -1.50 -18.97
CA GLY A 213 -12.41 -1.14 -20.19
C GLY A 213 -10.92 -1.52 -20.16
N THR A 214 -10.43 -2.18 -19.11
CA THR A 214 -9.03 -2.68 -19.03
C THR A 214 -8.99 -4.20 -19.12
N VAL A 215 -8.11 -4.73 -19.98
CA VAL A 215 -7.77 -6.15 -20.04
C VAL A 215 -6.28 -6.31 -19.73
N PHE A 216 -5.98 -6.94 -18.61
CA PHE A 216 -4.63 -7.21 -18.14
C PHE A 216 -3.99 -8.39 -18.88
N ASP A 217 -2.68 -8.33 -19.08
CA ASP A 217 -1.93 -9.47 -19.62
C ASP A 217 -1.74 -10.54 -18.54
N VAL A 218 -1.36 -10.13 -17.33
CA VAL A 218 -1.20 -11.02 -16.17
C VAL A 218 -1.80 -10.38 -14.92
N VAL A 219 -2.64 -11.12 -14.20
CA VAL A 219 -3.18 -10.69 -12.89
C VAL A 219 -2.68 -11.58 -11.77
N LEU A 220 -2.50 -11.01 -10.57
CA LEU A 220 -1.92 -11.70 -9.43
C LEU A 220 -2.87 -11.66 -8.24
N PHE A 221 -2.99 -12.77 -7.53
CA PHE A 221 -3.68 -12.86 -6.24
C PHE A 221 -2.67 -13.23 -5.15
N THR A 222 -2.53 -12.35 -4.16
CA THR A 222 -1.59 -12.57 -3.05
C THR A 222 -2.20 -13.36 -1.89
N ASN A 223 -3.29 -12.88 -1.29
CA ASN A 223 -3.97 -13.51 -0.15
C ASN A 223 -5.32 -12.83 0.14
N LEU A 224 -6.13 -13.42 1.01
CA LEU A 224 -7.36 -12.80 1.53
C LEU A 224 -7.56 -13.06 3.03
N THR A 225 -7.28 -12.05 3.85
CA THR A 225 -7.66 -11.98 5.28
C THR A 225 -8.78 -10.94 5.49
N GLN A 226 -9.36 -10.90 6.69
CA GLN A 226 -10.47 -10.02 7.03
C GLN A 226 -10.06 -8.54 6.94
N ASP A 227 -10.69 -7.83 6.00
CA ASP A 227 -10.54 -6.39 5.77
C ASP A 227 -11.77 -5.88 5.01
N HIS A 228 -12.00 -4.57 5.01
CA HIS A 228 -13.03 -3.89 4.20
C HIS A 228 -14.47 -4.44 4.31
N LEU A 229 -14.83 -5.08 5.44
CA LEU A 229 -16.19 -5.61 5.64
C LEU A 229 -17.24 -4.52 5.86
N ASP A 230 -16.82 -3.31 6.22
CA ASP A 230 -17.63 -2.11 6.23
C ASP A 230 -18.18 -1.76 4.84
N PHE A 231 -17.45 -2.07 3.77
CA PHE A 231 -17.88 -1.89 2.39
C PHE A 231 -18.52 -3.16 1.81
N HIS A 232 -17.86 -4.31 1.96
CA HIS A 232 -18.29 -5.56 1.30
C HIS A 232 -19.38 -6.30 2.06
N GLY A 233 -19.62 -6.01 3.34
CA GLY A 233 -20.58 -6.71 4.19
C GLY A 233 -20.08 -8.07 4.68
N THR A 234 -19.66 -8.95 3.76
CA THR A 234 -19.18 -10.31 4.08
C THR A 234 -17.84 -10.66 3.43
N MET A 235 -17.13 -11.63 4.03
CA MET A 235 -15.90 -12.19 3.44
C MET A 235 -16.11 -12.81 2.06
N GLU A 236 -17.30 -13.36 1.81
CA GLU A 236 -17.63 -13.98 0.52
C GLU A 236 -17.85 -12.93 -0.56
N GLU A 237 -18.51 -11.80 -0.25
CA GLU A 237 -18.64 -10.67 -1.18
C GLU A 237 -17.27 -10.03 -1.46
N TYR A 238 -16.43 -9.88 -0.42
CA TYR A 238 -15.06 -9.39 -0.57
C TYR A 238 -14.21 -10.31 -1.47
N PHE A 239 -14.33 -11.63 -1.29
CA PHE A 239 -13.70 -12.63 -2.16
C PHE A 239 -14.19 -12.51 -3.61
N ARG A 240 -15.51 -12.48 -3.84
CA ARG A 240 -16.10 -12.39 -5.18
C ARG A 240 -15.64 -11.14 -5.92
N ALA A 241 -15.55 -10.01 -5.22
CA ALA A 241 -15.05 -8.78 -5.80
C ALA A 241 -13.63 -8.96 -6.35
N LYS A 242 -12.72 -9.61 -5.62
CA LYS A 242 -11.36 -9.89 -6.10
C LYS A 242 -11.32 -10.96 -7.20
N ALA A 243 -12.17 -11.98 -7.10
CA ALA A 243 -12.24 -13.06 -8.08
C ALA A 243 -12.71 -12.57 -9.47
N ASP A 244 -13.48 -11.47 -9.56
CA ASP A 244 -13.88 -10.85 -10.85
C ASP A 244 -12.67 -10.50 -11.73
N LEU A 245 -11.52 -10.19 -11.12
CA LEU A 245 -10.27 -9.90 -11.84
C LEU A 245 -9.75 -11.10 -12.65
N PHE A 246 -10.10 -12.33 -12.27
CA PHE A 246 -9.61 -13.58 -12.88
C PHE A 246 -10.59 -14.13 -13.93
N THR A 247 -11.14 -13.25 -14.76
CA THR A 247 -12.09 -13.58 -15.83
C THR A 247 -11.54 -13.18 -17.20
N PRO A 248 -11.97 -13.82 -18.31
CA PRO A 248 -11.53 -13.46 -19.66
C PRO A 248 -11.86 -12.02 -20.06
N ARG A 249 -12.83 -11.38 -19.40
CA ARG A 249 -13.18 -9.97 -19.57
C ARG A 249 -12.09 -9.04 -19.02
N ARG A 250 -11.34 -9.51 -18.01
CA ARG A 250 -10.40 -8.70 -17.23
C ARG A 250 -8.95 -9.07 -17.47
N ALA A 251 -8.65 -10.32 -17.79
CA ALA A 251 -7.26 -10.77 -17.87
C ALA A 251 -7.06 -11.89 -18.89
N LYS A 252 -5.82 -12.02 -19.38
CA LYS A 252 -5.40 -13.10 -20.29
C LYS A 252 -4.82 -14.30 -19.54
N ALA A 253 -4.11 -14.07 -18.43
CA ALA A 253 -3.56 -15.10 -17.56
C ALA A 253 -3.53 -14.62 -16.10
N GLY A 254 -3.43 -15.56 -15.16
CA GLY A 254 -3.34 -15.26 -13.73
C GLY A 254 -2.24 -16.04 -13.01
N VAL A 255 -1.78 -15.48 -11.89
CA VAL A 255 -0.86 -16.12 -10.94
C VAL A 255 -1.46 -16.04 -9.55
N VAL A 256 -1.54 -17.15 -8.84
CA VAL A 256 -2.20 -17.18 -7.52
C VAL A 256 -1.36 -17.90 -6.48
N ASP A 257 -1.32 -17.34 -5.28
CA ASP A 257 -0.79 -18.02 -4.10
C ASP A 257 -1.78 -19.10 -3.65
N VAL A 258 -1.36 -20.36 -3.69
CA VAL A 258 -2.19 -21.50 -3.28
C VAL A 258 -1.94 -21.99 -1.86
N ASP A 259 -1.08 -21.32 -1.09
CA ASP A 259 -1.04 -21.50 0.36
C ASP A 259 -2.30 -20.89 1.00
N ASP A 260 -2.81 -19.82 0.40
CA ASP A 260 -4.09 -19.19 0.74
C ASP A 260 -5.29 -20.01 0.23
N ALA A 261 -6.30 -20.20 1.09
CA ALA A 261 -7.49 -20.97 0.76
C ALA A 261 -8.34 -20.35 -0.35
N TYR A 262 -8.40 -19.02 -0.44
CA TYR A 262 -9.10 -18.30 -1.50
C TYR A 262 -8.32 -18.29 -2.80
N GLY A 263 -6.98 -18.33 -2.74
CA GLY A 263 -6.16 -18.52 -3.93
C GLY A 263 -6.38 -19.88 -4.58
N ARG A 264 -6.52 -20.95 -3.78
CA ARG A 264 -6.98 -22.27 -4.27
C ARG A 264 -8.36 -22.20 -4.94
N ARG A 265 -9.32 -21.50 -4.32
CA ARG A 265 -10.66 -21.31 -4.90
C ARG A 265 -10.62 -20.56 -6.25
N ILE A 266 -9.74 -19.58 -6.40
CA ILE A 266 -9.56 -18.88 -7.69
C ILE A 266 -8.96 -19.83 -8.73
N ALA A 267 -7.91 -20.59 -8.38
CA ALA A 267 -7.31 -21.56 -9.28
C ALA A 267 -8.32 -22.60 -9.81
N GLU A 268 -9.23 -23.06 -8.94
CA GLU A 268 -10.26 -24.05 -9.29
C GLU A 268 -11.39 -23.47 -10.16
N ALA A 269 -11.77 -22.21 -9.95
CA ALA A 269 -12.94 -21.60 -10.58
C ALA A 269 -12.63 -20.73 -11.81
N SER A 270 -11.37 -20.35 -12.01
CA SER A 270 -11.00 -19.39 -13.06
C SER A 270 -11.16 -19.96 -14.48
N ALA A 271 -11.62 -19.11 -15.40
CA ALA A 271 -11.79 -19.44 -16.81
C ALA A 271 -10.61 -18.99 -17.70
N ILE A 272 -9.56 -18.42 -17.10
CA ILE A 272 -8.30 -18.06 -17.76
C ILE A 272 -7.19 -19.02 -17.31
N PRO A 273 -6.09 -19.16 -18.06
CA PRO A 273 -4.91 -19.90 -17.60
C PRO A 273 -4.38 -19.34 -16.28
N ILE A 274 -4.18 -20.21 -15.28
CA ILE A 274 -3.64 -19.87 -13.96
C ILE A 274 -2.32 -20.63 -13.72
N ALA A 275 -1.28 -19.92 -13.30
CA ALA A 275 -0.09 -20.51 -12.69
C ALA A 275 -0.22 -20.46 -11.16
N THR A 276 -0.08 -21.61 -10.51
CA THR A 276 -0.17 -21.72 -9.06
C THR A 276 1.22 -21.62 -8.41
N VAL A 277 1.31 -20.88 -7.31
CA VAL A 277 2.56 -20.67 -6.56
C VAL A 277 2.34 -21.08 -5.11
N SER A 278 3.23 -21.91 -4.56
CA SER A 278 3.26 -22.24 -3.14
C SER A 278 4.55 -21.73 -2.48
N PRO A 279 4.49 -20.59 -1.78
CA PRO A 279 5.59 -20.07 -0.98
C PRO A 279 6.06 -21.02 0.14
N SER A 280 5.19 -21.88 0.65
CA SER A 280 5.48 -22.89 1.68
C SER A 280 6.12 -24.17 1.13
N GLY A 281 6.22 -24.31 -0.19
CA GLY A 281 6.89 -25.43 -0.84
C GLY A 281 5.99 -26.62 -1.20
N ALA A 282 4.67 -26.47 -1.23
CA ALA A 282 3.75 -27.56 -1.52
C ALA A 282 3.94 -28.10 -2.95
N HIS A 283 4.18 -29.41 -3.08
CA HIS A 283 4.46 -30.07 -4.37
C HIS A 283 3.30 -30.08 -5.37
N ALA A 284 2.08 -29.75 -4.94
CA ALA A 284 0.91 -29.70 -5.81
C ALA A 284 0.81 -28.40 -6.63
N ALA A 285 1.58 -27.36 -6.29
CA ALA A 285 1.65 -26.11 -7.04
C ALA A 285 2.60 -26.23 -8.23
N ASP A 286 2.31 -25.49 -9.32
CA ASP A 286 3.16 -25.41 -10.51
C ASP A 286 4.54 -24.84 -10.17
N TRP A 287 4.56 -23.85 -9.29
CA TRP A 287 5.74 -23.19 -8.79
C TRP A 287 5.82 -23.29 -7.27
N ARG A 288 7.03 -23.49 -6.75
CA ARG A 288 7.25 -23.59 -5.31
C ARG A 288 8.57 -22.97 -4.89
N VAL A 289 8.59 -22.50 -3.66
CA VAL A 289 9.80 -22.00 -2.99
C VAL A 289 10.47 -23.15 -2.23
N GLU A 290 11.78 -23.29 -2.40
CA GLU A 290 12.63 -24.23 -1.67
C GLU A 290 13.82 -23.46 -1.05
N ASP A 291 14.44 -24.05 -0.02
CA ASP A 291 15.67 -23.55 0.61
C ASP A 291 15.60 -22.05 0.99
N ALA A 292 14.48 -21.60 1.57
CA ALA A 292 14.31 -20.20 1.97
C ALA A 292 15.19 -19.87 3.19
N GLU A 293 16.15 -18.97 2.98
CA GLU A 293 16.98 -18.36 4.00
C GLU A 293 16.47 -16.96 4.29
N LEU A 294 15.82 -16.79 5.45
CA LEU A 294 15.25 -15.52 5.90
C LEU A 294 16.31 -14.71 6.65
N GLY A 295 16.36 -13.42 6.39
CA GLY A 295 17.26 -12.51 7.09
C GLY A 295 16.66 -11.11 7.27
N PRO A 296 17.23 -10.32 8.20
CA PRO A 296 16.80 -8.93 8.42
C PRO A 296 17.12 -8.01 7.24
N ASP A 297 18.12 -8.36 6.43
CA ASP A 297 18.54 -7.60 5.23
C ASP A 297 17.87 -8.07 3.94
N GLY A 298 16.91 -8.99 4.05
CA GLY A 298 16.25 -9.65 2.93
C GLY A 298 16.36 -11.18 3.00
N SER A 299 15.78 -11.83 2.01
CA SER A 299 15.65 -13.29 1.95
C SER A 299 16.22 -13.84 0.65
N ARG A 300 16.78 -15.05 0.72
CA ARG A 300 17.22 -15.84 -0.43
C ARG A 300 16.41 -17.12 -0.50
N PHE A 301 16.14 -17.61 -1.69
CA PHE A 301 15.38 -18.84 -1.89
C PHE A 301 15.61 -19.41 -3.27
N ARG A 302 15.24 -20.68 -3.48
CA ARG A 302 15.18 -21.27 -4.81
C ARG A 302 13.73 -21.33 -5.27
N LEU A 303 13.46 -20.80 -6.46
CA LEU A 303 12.17 -20.94 -7.10
C LEU A 303 12.23 -22.12 -8.07
N VAL A 304 11.36 -23.10 -7.91
CA VAL A 304 11.26 -24.28 -8.77
C VAL A 304 9.92 -24.27 -9.48
N GLY A 305 9.93 -24.39 -10.80
CA GLY A 305 8.75 -24.38 -11.66
C GLY A 305 8.48 -25.71 -12.36
N PRO A 306 7.54 -25.69 -13.34
CA PRO A 306 7.20 -26.84 -14.16
C PRO A 306 8.41 -27.42 -14.89
N ASP A 307 8.37 -28.72 -15.19
CA ASP A 307 9.43 -29.45 -15.91
C ASP A 307 10.83 -29.37 -15.26
N GLY A 308 10.88 -29.00 -13.97
CA GLY A 308 12.12 -28.94 -13.20
C GLY A 308 12.97 -27.70 -13.44
N VAL A 309 12.44 -26.67 -14.11
CA VAL A 309 13.12 -25.37 -14.21
C VAL A 309 13.32 -24.78 -12.82
N LYS A 310 14.45 -24.13 -12.60
CA LYS A 310 14.79 -23.58 -11.29
C LYS A 310 15.71 -22.37 -11.43
N ALA A 311 15.54 -21.41 -10.53
CA ALA A 311 16.44 -20.28 -10.38
C ALA A 311 16.62 -19.96 -8.90
N ASP A 312 17.85 -19.61 -8.53
CA ASP A 312 18.10 -18.98 -7.23
C ASP A 312 17.62 -17.53 -7.30
N ALA A 313 16.83 -17.11 -6.32
CA ALA A 313 16.17 -15.82 -6.25
C ALA A 313 16.45 -15.16 -4.89
N SER A 314 16.24 -13.85 -4.83
CA SER A 314 16.35 -13.10 -3.58
C SER A 314 15.49 -11.85 -3.62
N VAL A 315 15.12 -11.35 -2.45
CA VAL A 315 14.39 -10.10 -2.27
C VAL A 315 15.02 -9.33 -1.13
N ARG A 316 15.21 -8.01 -1.29
CA ARG A 316 15.82 -7.13 -0.28
C ARG A 316 14.83 -6.65 0.79
N LEU A 317 13.80 -7.45 1.03
CA LEU A 317 12.75 -7.17 1.99
C LEU A 317 12.66 -8.34 2.97
N PRO A 318 12.71 -8.09 4.28
CA PRO A 318 12.69 -9.14 5.28
C PRO A 318 11.33 -9.86 5.36
N GLY A 319 11.36 -11.09 5.85
CA GLY A 319 10.16 -11.86 6.22
C GLY A 319 9.64 -12.82 5.14
N PRO A 320 8.94 -13.89 5.55
CA PRO A 320 8.47 -14.94 4.64
C PRO A 320 7.41 -14.46 3.66
N PHE A 321 6.55 -13.51 4.05
CA PHE A 321 5.55 -12.94 3.13
C PHE A 321 6.16 -12.17 1.96
N ASN A 322 7.39 -11.64 2.11
CA ASN A 322 8.10 -11.01 1.01
C ASN A 322 8.76 -12.01 0.05
N VAL A 323 9.08 -13.22 0.54
CA VAL A 323 9.42 -14.35 -0.33
C VAL A 323 8.21 -14.74 -1.19
N ALA A 324 7.02 -14.79 -0.59
CA ALA A 324 5.77 -15.03 -1.32
C ALA A 324 5.51 -13.95 -2.39
N ASN A 325 5.57 -12.66 -2.02
CA ASN A 325 5.42 -11.55 -2.97
C ASN A 325 6.43 -11.62 -4.13
N ALA A 326 7.69 -11.96 -3.82
CA ALA A 326 8.74 -12.10 -4.83
C ALA A 326 8.51 -13.30 -5.76
N ALA A 327 8.13 -14.45 -5.21
CA ALA A 327 7.78 -15.63 -6.01
C ALA A 327 6.63 -15.34 -6.97
N LEU A 328 5.54 -14.73 -6.49
CA LEU A 328 4.40 -14.31 -7.31
C LEU A 328 4.82 -13.34 -8.44
N ALA A 329 5.64 -12.34 -8.11
CA ALA A 329 6.13 -11.37 -9.10
C ALA A 329 7.01 -12.05 -10.17
N ILE A 330 7.95 -12.91 -9.78
CA ILE A 330 8.81 -13.65 -10.71
C ILE A 330 7.96 -14.52 -11.65
N VAL A 331 7.01 -15.28 -11.10
CA VAL A 331 6.15 -16.17 -11.90
C VAL A 331 5.26 -15.37 -12.85
N ALA A 332 4.76 -14.20 -12.46
CA ALA A 332 3.99 -13.34 -13.36
C ALA A 332 4.83 -12.78 -14.51
N LEU A 333 6.08 -12.37 -14.24
CA LEU A 333 7.02 -11.94 -15.30
C LEU A 333 7.30 -13.09 -16.27
N VAL A 334 7.52 -14.31 -15.76
CA VAL A 334 7.70 -15.51 -16.58
C VAL A 334 6.45 -15.84 -17.41
N THR A 335 5.27 -15.69 -16.81
CA THR A 335 3.98 -15.90 -17.49
C THR A 335 3.79 -14.90 -18.65
N ALA A 336 4.34 -13.68 -18.52
CA ALA A 336 4.37 -12.69 -19.58
C ALA A 336 5.51 -12.89 -20.61
N GLY A 337 6.32 -13.95 -20.47
CA GLY A 337 7.38 -14.32 -21.41
C GLY A 337 8.77 -13.80 -21.08
N ILE A 338 8.99 -13.22 -19.89
CA ILE A 338 10.33 -12.80 -19.44
C ILE A 338 11.11 -14.03 -18.99
N PRO A 339 12.37 -14.23 -19.43
CA PRO A 339 13.18 -15.36 -18.99
C PRO A 339 13.33 -15.44 -17.46
N LEU A 340 13.21 -16.64 -16.88
CA LEU A 340 13.22 -16.86 -15.43
C LEU A 340 14.40 -16.19 -14.71
N ASP A 341 15.62 -16.36 -15.22
CA ASP A 341 16.82 -15.75 -14.61
C ASP A 341 16.77 -14.22 -14.65
N ALA A 342 16.24 -13.63 -15.72
CA ALA A 342 16.09 -12.19 -15.85
C ALA A 342 15.00 -11.65 -14.89
N ALA A 343 13.88 -12.37 -14.76
CA ALA A 343 12.83 -12.04 -13.81
C ALA A 343 13.35 -12.08 -12.36
N ALA A 344 14.05 -13.16 -11.99
CA ALA A 344 14.64 -13.32 -10.66
C ALA A 344 15.69 -12.23 -10.36
N ALA A 345 16.58 -11.94 -11.30
CA ALA A 345 17.59 -10.90 -11.15
C ALA A 345 16.97 -9.49 -11.03
N GLY A 346 15.93 -9.20 -11.83
CA GLY A 346 15.23 -7.92 -11.78
C GLY A 346 14.50 -7.68 -10.46
N VAL A 347 13.82 -8.70 -9.93
CA VAL A 347 13.19 -8.66 -8.60
C VAL A 347 14.22 -8.47 -7.49
N ALA A 348 15.37 -9.16 -7.57
CA ALA A 348 16.47 -9.03 -6.59
C ALA A 348 17.16 -7.64 -6.60
N ALA A 349 17.06 -6.92 -7.72
CA ALA A 349 17.64 -5.58 -7.87
C ALA A 349 16.77 -4.47 -7.24
N VAL A 350 15.51 -4.75 -6.88
CA VAL A 350 14.63 -3.76 -6.25
C VAL A 350 15.20 -3.36 -4.88
N PRO A 351 15.52 -2.07 -4.67
CA PRO A 351 16.21 -1.62 -3.46
C PRO A 351 15.32 -1.67 -2.21
N GLY A 352 14.00 -1.69 -2.39
CA GLY A 352 13.00 -1.67 -1.34
C GLY A 352 11.71 -1.05 -1.86
N VAL A 353 10.70 -0.99 -1.00
CA VAL A 353 9.39 -0.39 -1.33
C VAL A 353 9.10 0.67 -0.29
N PRO A 354 8.82 1.93 -0.70
CA PRO A 354 8.66 3.01 0.27
C PRO A 354 7.57 2.69 1.30
N GLY A 355 7.92 2.74 2.58
CA GLY A 355 7.02 2.46 3.70
C GLY A 355 6.52 1.02 3.81
N ARG A 356 7.14 0.04 3.15
CA ARG A 356 6.81 -1.39 3.25
C ARG A 356 8.06 -2.18 3.61
N MET A 357 8.21 -2.53 4.88
CA MET A 357 9.45 -3.10 5.42
C MET A 357 10.68 -2.30 4.96
N GLU A 358 10.55 -0.97 4.87
CA GLU A 358 11.59 -0.11 4.33
C GLU A 358 12.71 0.03 5.36
N ARG A 359 13.88 -0.51 5.01
CA ARG A 359 15.06 -0.43 5.88
C ARG A 359 15.64 0.98 5.85
N VAL A 360 15.85 1.56 7.03
CA VAL A 360 16.55 2.83 7.22
C VAL A 360 17.93 2.53 7.79
N ASP A 361 18.92 2.43 6.89
CA ASP A 361 20.29 2.07 7.25
C ASP A 361 21.20 3.30 7.26
N GLU A 362 21.74 3.61 8.44
CA GLU A 362 22.76 4.65 8.67
C GLU A 362 24.02 4.06 9.33
N GLY A 363 24.19 2.73 9.31
CA GLY A 363 25.33 2.03 9.93
C GLY A 363 25.16 1.68 11.42
N ALA A 364 23.93 1.72 11.93
CA ALA A 364 23.60 1.24 13.27
C ALA A 364 23.79 -0.29 13.36
N PRO A 365 24.15 -0.84 14.55
CA PRO A 365 24.42 -2.27 14.73
C PRO A 365 23.14 -3.11 14.86
N PHE A 366 21.98 -2.54 14.51
CA PHE A 366 20.65 -3.14 14.64
C PHE A 366 19.82 -2.77 13.41
N THR A 367 18.77 -3.55 13.15
CA THR A 367 17.92 -3.31 11.96
C THR A 367 16.85 -2.29 12.29
N ALA A 368 16.73 -1.23 11.49
CA ALA A 368 15.70 -0.22 11.64
C ALA A 368 14.79 -0.21 10.40
N VAL A 369 13.48 -0.30 10.60
CA VAL A 369 12.47 -0.52 9.55
C VAL A 369 11.30 0.45 9.72
N VAL A 370 10.75 0.93 8.60
CA VAL A 370 9.49 1.66 8.54
C VAL A 370 8.45 0.84 7.78
N ASP A 371 7.24 0.70 8.33
CA ASP A 371 6.15 -0.06 7.72
C ASP A 371 4.78 0.63 7.86
N PHE A 372 3.86 0.30 6.95
CA PHE A 372 2.50 0.86 6.87
C PHE A 372 1.44 0.04 7.62
N ALA A 373 1.81 -1.03 8.31
CA ALA A 373 0.87 -1.83 9.09
C ALA A 373 0.08 -0.95 10.09
N HIS A 374 -1.21 -0.78 9.82
CA HIS A 374 -2.12 0.11 10.58
C HIS A 374 -3.48 -0.53 10.89
N THR A 375 -3.58 -1.84 10.72
CA THR A 375 -4.71 -2.70 11.10
C THR A 375 -4.20 -3.81 12.05
N PRO A 376 -5.06 -4.43 12.86
CA PRO A 376 -4.63 -5.47 13.80
C PRO A 376 -3.92 -6.64 13.10
N ASP A 377 -4.52 -7.17 12.04
CA ASP A 377 -3.97 -8.27 11.22
C ASP A 377 -2.61 -7.91 10.60
N ALA A 378 -2.48 -6.69 10.06
CA ALA A 378 -1.23 -6.24 9.47
C ALA A 378 -0.12 -6.09 10.53
N VAL A 379 -0.45 -5.60 11.73
CA VAL A 379 0.51 -5.49 12.84
C VAL A 379 0.93 -6.87 13.34
N GLU A 380 -0.01 -7.80 13.52
CA GLU A 380 0.30 -9.17 13.93
C GLU A 380 1.21 -9.87 12.91
N THR A 381 0.87 -9.76 11.62
CA THR A 381 1.68 -10.32 10.53
C THR A 381 3.08 -9.71 10.48
N LEU A 382 3.18 -8.39 10.59
CA LEU A 382 4.44 -7.65 10.60
C LEU A 382 5.35 -8.11 11.75
N LEU A 383 4.82 -8.10 12.98
CA LEU A 383 5.61 -8.42 14.17
C LEU A 383 5.98 -9.90 14.23
N GLY A 384 5.08 -10.80 13.82
CA GLY A 384 5.39 -12.23 13.71
C GLY A 384 6.55 -12.50 12.75
N ALA A 385 6.51 -11.90 11.56
CA ALA A 385 7.58 -12.05 10.57
C ALA A 385 8.91 -11.45 11.02
N LEU A 386 8.88 -10.27 11.67
CA LEU A 386 10.10 -9.67 12.20
C LEU A 386 10.69 -10.48 13.35
N ARG A 387 9.85 -11.09 14.20
CA ARG A 387 10.30 -11.92 15.32
C ARG A 387 11.13 -13.11 14.86
N GLU A 388 10.77 -13.74 13.73
CA GLU A 388 11.52 -14.87 13.15
C GLU A 388 12.94 -14.50 12.72
N VAL A 389 13.15 -13.24 12.33
CA VAL A 389 14.46 -12.74 11.86
C VAL A 389 15.18 -11.86 12.90
N THR A 390 14.59 -11.66 14.08
CA THR A 390 15.17 -10.86 15.16
C THR A 390 16.04 -11.73 16.06
N ALA A 391 17.32 -11.39 16.19
CA ALA A 391 18.27 -12.15 17.02
C ALA A 391 18.12 -11.83 18.53
N ASN A 392 17.82 -10.57 18.87
CA ASN A 392 17.67 -10.12 20.25
C ASN A 392 16.26 -9.57 20.49
N ARG A 393 16.09 -8.25 20.72
CA ARG A 393 14.80 -7.65 21.04
C ARG A 393 14.12 -7.05 19.82
N LEU A 394 12.80 -7.20 19.74
CA LEU A 394 11.92 -6.56 18.78
C LEU A 394 11.25 -5.33 19.43
N PHE A 395 11.51 -4.15 18.87
CA PHE A 395 10.88 -2.90 19.25
C PHE A 395 9.83 -2.52 18.21
N VAL A 396 8.66 -2.05 18.66
CA VAL A 396 7.64 -1.47 17.80
C VAL A 396 7.24 -0.08 18.28
N VAL A 397 7.28 0.90 17.38
CA VAL A 397 6.65 2.22 17.57
C VAL A 397 5.36 2.23 16.77
N LEU A 398 4.21 2.39 17.43
CA LEU A 398 2.90 2.21 16.81
C LEU A 398 1.90 3.27 17.26
N GLY A 399 1.07 3.75 16.33
CA GLY A 399 -0.05 4.64 16.63
C GLY A 399 -1.33 4.25 15.89
N CYS A 400 -2.43 4.91 16.24
CA CYS A 400 -3.71 4.81 15.54
C CYS A 400 -4.18 6.19 15.09
N GLY A 401 -4.81 6.26 13.92
CA GLY A 401 -5.44 7.48 13.43
C GLY A 401 -6.79 7.75 14.11
N GLY A 402 -7.10 9.02 14.36
CA GLY A 402 -8.43 9.50 14.76
C GLY A 402 -9.36 9.64 13.56
N ASP A 403 -10.65 9.86 13.80
CA ASP A 403 -11.77 9.86 12.84
C ASP A 403 -11.76 8.62 11.92
N ARG A 404 -11.44 7.47 12.53
CA ARG A 404 -11.33 6.15 11.89
C ARG A 404 -11.90 5.08 12.83
N ASP A 405 -11.97 3.84 12.34
CA ASP A 405 -12.44 2.71 13.14
C ASP A 405 -11.75 2.67 14.52
N ARG A 406 -12.56 2.79 15.58
CA ARG A 406 -12.11 2.75 16.97
C ARG A 406 -11.89 1.32 17.44
N GLY A 407 -12.61 0.35 16.86
CA GLY A 407 -12.57 -1.06 17.25
C GLY A 407 -11.19 -1.68 17.09
N LYS A 408 -10.36 -1.17 16.16
CA LYS A 408 -9.00 -1.66 15.98
C LYS A 408 -8.00 -1.21 17.05
N ARG A 409 -8.25 -0.11 17.77
CA ARG A 409 -7.25 0.51 18.65
C ARG A 409 -6.82 -0.40 19.81
N PRO A 410 -7.75 -1.02 20.57
CA PRO A 410 -7.37 -1.97 21.62
C PRO A 410 -6.67 -3.21 21.06
N LEU A 411 -7.13 -3.71 19.91
CA LEU A 411 -6.55 -4.89 19.27
C LEU A 411 -5.10 -4.66 18.82
N MET A 412 -4.79 -3.48 18.27
CA MET A 412 -3.44 -3.10 17.88
C MET A 412 -2.51 -2.94 19.09
N GLY A 413 -2.99 -2.33 20.18
CA GLY A 413 -2.22 -2.26 21.44
C GLY A 413 -1.92 -3.65 22.00
N ALA A 414 -2.91 -4.54 22.00
CA ALA A 414 -2.75 -5.93 22.41
C ALA A 414 -1.79 -6.72 21.52
N ALA A 415 -1.82 -6.53 20.20
CA ALA A 415 -0.87 -7.15 19.27
C ALA A 415 0.57 -6.70 19.55
N ALA A 416 0.78 -5.41 19.78
CA ALA A 416 2.12 -4.85 20.04
C ALA A 416 2.80 -5.50 21.26
N VAL A 417 2.12 -5.59 22.41
CA VAL A 417 2.70 -6.16 23.64
C VAL A 417 2.76 -7.69 23.65
N ARG A 418 1.97 -8.37 22.80
CA ARG A 418 2.04 -9.84 22.63
C ARG A 418 3.26 -10.27 21.82
N LEU A 419 3.66 -9.46 20.83
CA LEU A 419 4.61 -9.88 19.80
C LEU A 419 5.95 -9.15 19.82
N ALA A 420 6.01 -7.95 20.41
CA ALA A 420 7.25 -7.19 20.58
C ALA A 420 7.78 -7.31 22.02
N ASP A 421 9.09 -7.21 22.20
CA ASP A 421 9.75 -7.10 23.50
C ASP A 421 9.57 -5.71 24.11
N VAL A 422 9.42 -4.68 23.26
CA VAL A 422 9.13 -3.30 23.69
C VAL A 422 8.15 -2.65 22.72
N ALA A 423 6.97 -2.30 23.23
CA ALA A 423 5.95 -1.55 22.52
C ALA A 423 5.97 -0.08 22.95
N VAL A 424 6.09 0.84 21.98
CA VAL A 424 6.03 2.29 22.17
C VAL A 424 4.77 2.80 21.47
N LEU A 425 3.74 3.11 22.24
CA LEU A 425 2.50 3.67 21.71
C LEU A 425 2.63 5.19 21.56
N THR A 426 2.31 5.69 20.37
CA THR A 426 2.49 7.11 20.01
C THR A 426 1.38 7.64 19.11
N SER A 427 1.35 8.94 18.87
CA SER A 427 0.39 9.55 17.96
C SER A 427 0.69 9.19 16.50
N ASP A 428 -0.36 8.93 15.72
CA ASP A 428 -0.32 8.84 14.26
C ASP A 428 -0.91 10.14 13.68
N ASN A 429 -2.02 10.10 12.95
CA ASN A 429 -2.83 11.23 12.55
C ASN A 429 -4.05 11.32 13.49
N PRO A 430 -3.99 12.08 14.60
CA PRO A 430 -5.10 12.18 15.54
C PRO A 430 -6.33 12.89 14.94
N ARG A 431 -6.16 13.69 13.88
CA ARG A 431 -7.24 14.44 13.22
C ARG A 431 -8.05 15.25 14.25
N SER A 432 -9.37 15.13 14.28
CA SER A 432 -10.21 15.89 15.21
C SER A 432 -10.24 15.32 16.64
N GLU A 433 -9.72 14.11 16.84
CA GLU A 433 -9.70 13.44 18.15
C GLU A 433 -8.50 13.85 19.02
N ASP A 434 -8.65 13.72 20.34
CA ASP A 434 -7.56 13.88 21.31
C ASP A 434 -6.55 12.71 21.17
N PRO A 435 -5.26 12.98 20.86
CA PRO A 435 -4.23 11.95 20.80
C PRO A 435 -4.14 11.09 22.06
N LEU A 436 -4.34 11.67 23.25
CA LEU A 436 -4.26 10.93 24.51
C LEU A 436 -5.44 9.99 24.70
N ALA A 437 -6.63 10.33 24.18
CA ALA A 437 -7.78 9.44 24.21
C ALA A 437 -7.54 8.21 23.32
N ILE A 438 -6.99 8.40 22.11
CA ILE A 438 -6.62 7.30 21.21
C ILE A 438 -5.59 6.38 21.88
N LEU A 439 -4.55 6.96 22.49
CA LEU A 439 -3.52 6.21 23.20
C LEU A 439 -4.06 5.48 24.43
N GLY A 440 -5.04 6.07 25.12
CA GLY A 440 -5.77 5.42 26.21
C GLY A 440 -6.42 4.12 25.76
N GLU A 441 -7.18 4.15 24.66
CA GLU A 441 -7.86 2.96 24.10
C GLU A 441 -6.86 1.88 23.65
N MET A 442 -5.73 2.26 23.07
CA MET A 442 -4.66 1.30 22.73
C MET A 442 -4.03 0.69 23.99
N THR A 443 -3.79 1.53 25.01
CA THR A 443 -3.20 1.10 26.29
C THR A 443 -4.12 0.17 27.06
N GLU A 444 -5.44 0.39 27.01
CA GLU A 444 -6.45 -0.51 27.57
C GLU A 444 -6.34 -1.92 26.96
N GLY A 445 -6.25 -1.99 25.63
CA GLY A 445 -6.06 -3.25 24.92
C GLY A 445 -4.75 -3.94 25.26
N ALA A 446 -3.64 -3.18 25.34
CA ALA A 446 -2.34 -3.70 25.77
C ALA A 446 -2.39 -4.25 27.22
N SER A 447 -3.05 -3.53 28.13
CA SER A 447 -3.17 -3.90 29.54
C SER A 447 -4.09 -5.10 29.78
N ALA A 448 -4.99 -5.39 28.84
CA ALA A 448 -5.89 -6.54 28.89
C ALA A 448 -5.22 -7.86 28.48
N VAL A 449 -3.99 -7.83 27.94
CA VAL A 449 -3.23 -9.03 27.59
C VAL A 449 -2.71 -9.70 28.86
N PRO A 450 -3.10 -10.96 29.14
CA PRO A 450 -2.51 -11.71 30.24
C PRO A 450 -1.05 -12.03 29.92
N GLU A 451 -0.14 -11.77 30.86
CA GLU A 451 1.31 -12.04 30.72
C GLU A 451 1.91 -11.44 29.43
N PRO A 452 1.98 -10.11 29.30
CA PRO A 452 2.54 -9.47 28.12
C PRO A 452 3.99 -9.92 27.90
N HIS A 453 4.35 -10.15 26.63
CA HIS A 453 5.70 -10.53 26.25
C HIS A 453 6.68 -9.38 26.47
N GLY A 454 6.25 -8.15 26.13
CA GLY A 454 7.10 -6.97 26.14
C GLY A 454 6.69 -5.88 27.12
N GLY A 455 7.63 -4.95 27.34
CA GLY A 455 7.39 -3.70 28.05
C GLY A 455 6.55 -2.72 27.23
N LEU A 456 5.79 -1.87 27.92
CA LEU A 456 4.96 -0.83 27.30
C LEU A 456 5.47 0.56 27.68
N VAL A 457 5.61 1.42 26.67
CA VAL A 457 5.91 2.85 26.80
C VAL A 457 4.84 3.64 26.03
N VAL A 458 4.41 4.76 26.59
CA VAL A 458 3.50 5.70 25.92
C VAL A 458 4.22 7.04 25.78
N GLU A 459 4.43 7.46 24.55
CA GLU A 459 5.06 8.75 24.21
C GLU A 459 4.24 9.41 23.10
N PRO A 460 3.38 10.39 23.42
CA PRO A 460 2.48 11.01 22.44
C PRO A 460 3.20 11.71 21.28
N ASP A 461 4.40 12.25 21.48
CA ASP A 461 5.16 12.86 20.40
C ASP A 461 5.85 11.78 19.56
N ARG A 462 5.46 11.66 18.30
CA ARG A 462 5.94 10.59 17.41
C ARG A 462 7.44 10.65 17.15
N ALA A 463 8.02 11.85 17.01
CA ALA A 463 9.46 12.00 16.82
C ALA A 463 10.23 11.64 18.10
N ALA A 464 9.70 12.02 19.27
CA ALA A 464 10.26 11.64 20.57
C ALA A 464 10.17 10.13 20.80
N ALA A 465 9.06 9.48 20.44
CA ALA A 465 8.89 8.03 20.52
C ALA A 465 9.92 7.29 19.66
N ILE A 466 10.10 7.72 18.40
CA ILE A 466 11.11 7.17 17.48
C ILE A 466 12.51 7.38 18.06
N ALA A 467 12.83 8.59 18.50
CA ALA A 467 14.14 8.90 19.07
C ALA A 467 14.43 8.05 20.32
N TRP A 468 13.46 7.93 21.22
CA TRP A 468 13.58 7.10 22.42
C TRP A 468 13.84 5.63 22.06
N ALA A 469 13.07 5.06 21.13
CA ALA A 469 13.24 3.68 20.70
C ALA A 469 14.62 3.46 20.05
N VAL A 470 15.06 4.41 19.23
CA VAL A 470 16.42 4.41 18.68
C VAL A 470 17.46 4.46 19.78
N GLU A 471 17.26 5.17 20.89
CA GLU A 471 18.22 5.18 22.00
C GLU A 471 18.30 3.87 22.80
N GLN A 472 17.20 3.13 22.87
CA GLN A 472 17.13 1.88 23.64
C GLN A 472 17.62 0.65 22.86
N ALA A 473 17.54 0.67 21.53
CA ALA A 473 17.96 -0.46 20.70
C ALA A 473 19.46 -0.74 20.81
N GLY A 474 19.88 -1.98 20.67
CA GLY A 474 21.27 -2.42 20.73
C GLY A 474 21.60 -3.46 19.67
N PRO A 475 22.85 -3.93 19.58
CA PRO A 475 23.27 -4.87 18.55
C PRO A 475 22.38 -6.12 18.46
N GLY A 476 21.95 -6.47 17.25
CA GLY A 476 21.06 -7.62 17.00
C GLY A 476 19.57 -7.39 17.30
N ASP A 477 19.20 -6.20 17.79
CA ASP A 477 17.78 -5.81 17.89
C ASP A 477 17.19 -5.49 16.51
N VAL A 478 15.86 -5.47 16.46
CA VAL A 478 15.08 -4.95 15.34
C VAL A 478 14.15 -3.87 15.87
N LEU A 479 14.16 -2.69 15.25
CA LEU A 479 13.24 -1.59 15.53
C LEU A 479 12.34 -1.37 14.32
N VAL A 480 11.03 -1.46 14.51
CA VAL A 480 10.04 -1.11 13.48
C VAL A 480 9.20 0.09 13.90
N VAL A 481 9.10 1.08 13.01
CA VAL A 481 8.17 2.21 13.11
C VAL A 481 6.99 1.92 12.18
N ALA A 482 5.83 1.63 12.76
CA ALA A 482 4.64 1.17 12.05
C ALA A 482 3.52 2.22 12.04
N GLY A 483 2.58 2.08 11.11
CA GLY A 483 1.38 2.90 10.98
C GLY A 483 1.40 3.78 9.73
N LYS A 484 2.35 4.72 9.63
CA LYS A 484 2.38 5.71 8.53
C LYS A 484 3.06 5.20 7.27
N GLY A 485 4.07 4.33 7.38
CA GLY A 485 4.81 3.81 6.24
C GLY A 485 5.39 4.91 5.34
N HIS A 486 4.74 5.13 4.19
CA HIS A 486 5.15 6.11 3.19
C HIS A 486 4.45 7.47 3.35
N GLU A 487 3.39 7.54 4.17
CA GLU A 487 2.61 8.75 4.38
C GLU A 487 3.45 9.88 4.94
N GLN A 488 3.24 11.07 4.37
CA GLN A 488 3.86 12.30 4.82
C GLN A 488 2.83 13.15 5.55
N GLY A 489 3.32 13.88 6.54
CA GLY A 489 2.56 14.79 7.37
C GLY A 489 1.88 14.10 8.56
N GLN A 490 1.52 14.92 9.54
CA GLN A 490 0.76 14.53 10.72
C GLN A 490 -0.45 15.46 10.83
N LYS A 491 -1.66 14.92 10.63
CA LYS A 491 -2.91 15.70 10.68
C LYS A 491 -3.40 15.86 12.12
N ILE A 492 -3.44 17.11 12.60
CA ILE A 492 -3.91 17.51 13.94
C ILE A 492 -4.95 18.62 13.76
N GLY A 493 -6.22 18.31 14.03
CA GLY A 493 -7.35 19.12 13.60
C GLY A 493 -7.31 19.37 12.09
N ASP A 494 -7.30 20.65 11.71
CA ASP A 494 -7.21 21.11 10.32
C ASP A 494 -5.76 21.32 9.83
N GLU A 495 -4.77 21.21 10.72
CA GLU A 495 -3.36 21.41 10.40
C GLU A 495 -2.70 20.10 9.95
N VAL A 496 -1.95 20.14 8.85
CA VAL A 496 -1.05 19.04 8.44
C VAL A 496 0.39 19.48 8.69
N ARG A 497 0.99 18.99 9.78
CA ARG A 497 2.38 19.29 10.12
C ARG A 497 3.33 18.40 9.31
N PRO A 498 4.44 18.92 8.75
CA PRO A 498 5.42 18.08 8.07
C PRO A 498 5.96 16.98 8.99
N PHE A 499 5.88 15.73 8.56
CA PHE A 499 6.39 14.57 9.30
C PHE A 499 6.64 13.42 8.33
N ASP A 500 7.71 12.65 8.52
CA ASP A 500 7.97 11.44 7.74
C ASP A 500 8.76 10.46 8.62
N ASP A 501 8.20 9.27 8.87
CA ASP A 501 8.82 8.24 9.72
C ASP A 501 10.24 7.90 9.27
N ARG A 502 10.50 7.89 7.96
CA ARG A 502 11.80 7.54 7.38
C ARG A 502 12.81 8.64 7.64
N VAL A 503 12.38 9.89 7.55
CA VAL A 503 13.24 11.06 7.81
C VAL A 503 13.55 11.15 9.30
N GLU A 504 12.55 10.99 10.17
CA GLU A 504 12.72 11.05 11.62
C GLU A 504 13.56 9.90 12.15
N LEU A 505 13.31 8.67 11.69
CA LEU A 505 14.12 7.49 12.07
C LEU A 505 15.57 7.66 11.62
N ARG A 506 15.80 8.11 10.38
CA ARG A 506 17.14 8.42 9.86
C ARG A 506 17.84 9.48 10.69
N ALA A 507 17.14 10.57 11.01
CA ALA A 507 17.69 11.65 11.82
C ALA A 507 18.04 11.19 13.24
N ALA A 508 17.19 10.36 13.86
CA ALA A 508 17.45 9.78 15.17
C ALA A 508 18.69 8.86 15.16
N LEU A 509 18.81 7.98 14.16
CA LEU A 509 19.97 7.10 13.99
C LEU A 509 21.27 7.90 13.85
N ARG A 510 21.29 8.91 12.97
CA ARG A 510 22.44 9.81 12.78
C ARG A 510 22.83 10.52 14.07
N ARG A 511 21.87 11.11 14.78
CA ARG A 511 22.13 11.79 16.07
C ARG A 511 22.77 10.85 17.09
N ARG A 512 22.32 9.60 17.16
CA ARG A 512 22.89 8.61 18.08
C ARG A 512 24.33 8.24 17.70
N LEU A 513 24.58 7.99 16.41
CA LEU A 513 25.92 7.67 15.90
C LEU A 513 26.92 8.83 16.03
N ASP A 514 26.45 10.07 15.86
CA ASP A 514 27.28 11.26 16.05
C ASP A 514 27.66 11.46 17.53
N ARG A 515 26.76 11.12 18.46
CA ARG A 515 27.00 11.22 19.91
C ARG A 515 27.85 10.06 20.44
N ASP A 516 27.70 8.87 19.89
CA ASP A 516 28.48 7.67 20.23
C ASP A 516 29.03 6.98 18.97
N PRO A 517 30.18 7.42 18.44
CA PRO A 517 30.78 6.83 17.24
C PRO A 517 31.18 5.35 17.41
N GLY A 518 31.36 4.88 18.66
CA GLY A 518 31.66 3.48 18.98
C GLY A 518 30.45 2.56 18.89
N PHE A 519 29.25 3.13 18.78
CA PHE A 519 27.99 2.41 18.58
C PHE A 519 27.86 1.83 17.16
N GLY A 520 28.53 2.41 16.16
CA GLY A 520 28.41 1.96 14.77
C GLY A 520 28.94 0.55 14.53
N GLY A 521 28.27 -0.21 13.67
CA GLY A 521 28.77 -1.51 13.19
C GLY A 521 30.08 -1.30 12.43
N GLY A 522 31.18 -1.90 12.90
CA GLY A 522 32.52 -1.66 12.37
C GLY A 522 32.67 -2.03 10.88
N ALA A 523 32.69 -1.01 10.02
CA ALA A 523 33.57 -0.81 8.84
C ALA A 523 32.98 0.30 7.96
N ARG A 524 33.47 1.54 8.09
CA ARG A 524 33.32 2.52 7.00
C ARG A 524 34.17 2.03 5.82
N PRO A 525 33.67 1.96 4.57
CA PRO A 525 34.53 1.77 3.41
C PRO A 525 35.54 2.93 3.39
N GLY A 526 36.82 2.58 3.53
CA GLY A 526 37.89 3.55 3.78
C GLY A 526 38.00 4.60 2.68
N THR A 527 38.00 5.87 3.10
CA THR A 527 38.62 6.96 2.34
C THR A 527 39.81 7.44 3.16
N ASP A 528 40.99 6.86 2.89
CA ASP A 528 42.26 7.52 3.21
C ASP A 528 43.40 6.97 2.33
N PRO A 529 44.11 7.80 1.55
CA PRO A 529 45.44 7.48 1.09
C PRO A 529 46.46 8.18 2.01
N ALA A 530 47.02 7.39 2.94
CA ALA A 530 48.17 7.80 3.73
C ALA A 530 49.41 8.02 2.85
N ARG A 531 50.11 9.14 3.10
CA ARG A 531 51.44 9.45 2.58
C ARG A 531 52.54 8.77 3.40
N SER A 532 53.61 8.39 2.68
CA SER A 532 55.03 8.17 3.06
C SER A 532 55.49 6.74 2.69
N SER A 533 56.64 6.46 2.09
CA SER A 533 57.76 7.24 1.55
C SER A 533 58.60 6.30 0.67
N THR A 534 59.31 6.84 -0.33
CA THR A 534 60.65 6.45 -0.89
C THR A 534 60.72 6.76 -2.40
N GLY A 535 61.71 7.57 -2.80
CA GLY A 535 62.04 7.89 -4.20
C GLY A 535 62.78 6.74 -4.92
N PRO A 536 63.32 6.91 -6.16
CA PRO A 536 63.93 8.16 -6.66
C PRO A 536 63.67 8.52 -8.15
N ALA A 537 64.28 9.66 -8.54
CA ALA A 537 64.75 10.08 -9.87
C ALA A 537 63.87 11.01 -10.73
N ASP A 538 64.36 12.26 -10.80
CA ASP A 538 64.15 13.32 -11.81
C ASP A 538 64.49 12.80 -13.24
N PRO A 539 63.97 13.36 -14.35
CA PRO A 539 64.35 14.73 -14.73
C PRO A 539 63.27 15.62 -15.39
N ALA A 540 63.43 16.91 -15.12
CA ALA A 540 63.36 18.03 -16.06
C ALA A 540 61.99 18.63 -16.46
N GLY A 541 61.87 19.94 -16.19
CA GLY A 541 61.29 20.88 -17.14
C GLY A 541 60.38 21.95 -16.53
N ARG A 542 60.95 23.16 -16.29
CA ARG A 542 60.43 24.52 -16.56
C ARG A 542 58.93 24.80 -16.28
N ALA A 543 58.47 25.94 -15.78
CA ALA A 543 58.98 27.21 -15.25
C ALA A 543 57.72 28.04 -14.91
N SER A 544 57.88 29.07 -14.07
CA SER A 544 56.93 30.18 -13.79
C SER A 544 55.63 29.83 -13.02
N GLY A 545 55.17 30.56 -12.01
CA GLY A 545 55.64 31.78 -11.36
C GLY A 545 54.51 32.34 -10.46
N SER A 546 54.90 33.08 -9.40
CA SER A 546 54.10 34.10 -8.68
C SER A 546 52.86 33.63 -7.88
N ALA A 547 52.51 34.11 -6.68
CA ALA A 547 53.15 34.88 -5.61
C ALA A 547 52.20 34.85 -4.38
N ALA A 548 52.78 35.10 -3.19
CA ALA A 548 52.28 35.73 -1.94
C ALA A 548 50.77 36.06 -1.80
N SER A 549 50.08 36.03 -0.65
CA SER A 549 50.38 36.37 0.76
C SER A 549 49.10 36.06 1.58
N GLY A 550 49.11 35.62 2.84
CA GLY A 550 49.34 36.45 4.04
C GLY A 550 48.14 36.34 5.00
N ALA A 551 48.36 35.75 6.19
CA ALA A 551 47.53 35.90 7.40
C ALA A 551 47.88 37.24 8.11
N PRO A 552 47.19 37.76 9.15
CA PRO A 552 46.80 37.03 10.38
C PRO A 552 45.48 37.46 11.08
N ASP A 553 45.13 36.72 12.16
CA ASP A 553 44.12 37.02 13.21
C ASP A 553 44.37 38.36 13.95
N PRO A 554 43.39 38.87 14.73
CA PRO A 554 43.36 38.54 16.18
C PRO A 554 41.95 38.45 16.85
N VAL A 555 41.90 37.73 17.98
CA VAL A 555 40.87 37.69 19.05
C VAL A 555 41.24 38.75 20.13
N PRO A 556 40.35 39.29 21.01
CA PRO A 556 40.03 38.63 22.32
C PRO A 556 38.66 38.92 22.99
N GLY A 557 38.10 37.88 23.63
CA GLY A 557 37.52 37.91 25.01
C GLY A 557 36.03 38.30 25.18
N ALA A 558 35.27 37.91 26.21
CA ALA A 558 35.45 37.05 27.39
C ALA A 558 34.05 36.85 28.05
N GLY A 559 33.89 35.80 28.87
CA GLY A 559 33.01 35.87 30.07
C GLY A 559 31.87 34.85 30.21
N GLY A 560 31.91 34.07 31.30
CA GLY A 560 30.69 33.60 32.00
C GLY A 560 30.53 32.10 32.22
N ARG A 561 31.22 31.54 33.23
CA ARG A 561 30.87 30.24 33.86
C ARG A 561 29.82 30.46 34.94
N ILE A 562 28.88 29.52 35.10
CA ILE A 562 28.17 29.29 36.37
C ILE A 562 28.03 27.77 36.56
N ASP A 563 28.73 27.25 37.58
CA ASP A 563 28.55 25.92 38.16
C ASP A 563 27.42 25.97 39.19
N ALA A 564 26.59 24.92 39.28
CA ALA A 564 25.82 24.62 40.49
C ALA A 564 25.54 23.11 40.60
N ALA A 565 25.69 22.62 41.82
CA ALA A 565 25.94 21.24 42.21
C ALA A 565 24.69 20.37 42.40
N LEU A 566 24.93 19.05 42.35
CA LEU A 566 24.10 17.96 42.87
C LEU A 566 23.87 18.08 44.39
N PRO A 567 22.86 17.35 44.92
CA PRO A 567 23.11 16.58 46.13
C PRO A 567 22.68 15.10 46.02
N THR A 568 23.51 14.28 46.66
CA THR A 568 23.43 12.85 46.93
C THR A 568 22.50 12.49 48.11
N GLU A 569 21.92 11.28 48.00
CA GLU A 569 21.57 10.28 49.03
C GLU A 569 20.82 10.65 50.33
N ALA A 570 19.69 9.96 50.56
CA ALA A 570 19.35 9.36 51.86
C ALA A 570 18.18 8.33 51.75
N ALA A 571 18.49 7.06 52.05
CA ALA A 571 17.62 6.06 52.68
C ALA A 571 18.39 5.57 53.94
N PRO A 572 17.83 4.81 54.93
CA PRO A 572 16.57 4.05 54.94
C PRO A 572 15.77 4.15 56.27
N SER A 573 14.58 3.52 56.34
CA SER A 573 14.03 2.99 57.61
C SER A 573 13.01 1.88 57.36
N ALA A 574 13.07 0.87 58.23
CA ALA A 574 12.48 -0.45 58.14
C ALA A 574 11.15 -0.63 58.93
N ALA A 575 10.64 -1.87 58.85
CA ALA A 575 9.62 -2.56 59.67
C ALA A 575 8.16 -2.42 59.17
N ALA A 576 7.32 -3.46 59.10
CA ALA A 576 7.35 -4.79 59.70
C ALA A 576 6.48 -5.81 58.90
N ALA A 577 6.85 -7.09 58.98
CA ALA A 577 5.99 -8.26 58.67
C ALA A 577 5.06 -8.60 59.87
N PRO A 578 4.04 -9.46 59.72
CA PRO A 578 4.21 -10.93 59.86
C PRO A 578 3.51 -11.75 58.73
N THR A 579 4.11 -12.80 58.14
CA THR A 579 4.05 -14.26 58.51
C THR A 579 2.62 -14.80 58.72
N THR A 580 2.13 -15.87 58.09
CA THR A 580 2.67 -17.24 57.93
C THR A 580 1.81 -18.10 56.96
N ASP A 581 2.45 -19.10 56.31
CA ASP A 581 1.99 -20.48 55.94
C ASP A 581 0.77 -20.67 55.02
N ALA A 582 0.69 -21.66 54.12
CA ALA A 582 1.54 -22.78 53.71
C ALA A 582 1.01 -23.31 52.34
N ALA A 583 1.87 -23.95 51.55
CA ALA A 583 1.57 -24.62 50.28
C ALA A 583 1.11 -26.10 50.49
N PRO A 584 1.02 -26.99 49.48
CA PRO A 584 0.71 -26.91 48.03
C PRO A 584 -0.36 -27.98 47.61
N THR A 585 -0.40 -28.33 46.31
CA THR A 585 -1.04 -29.50 45.60
C THR A 585 -2.34 -29.14 44.88
N THR A 586 -2.68 -29.59 43.66
CA THR A 586 -2.10 -30.48 42.63
C THR A 586 -2.93 -30.29 41.34
N ASP A 587 -2.33 -30.59 40.19
CA ASP A 587 -2.90 -30.73 38.83
C ASP A 587 -4.08 -31.75 38.76
N PRO A 588 -4.97 -31.71 37.74
CA PRO A 588 -4.82 -32.72 36.68
C PRO A 588 -5.27 -32.35 35.25
N ALA A 589 -4.64 -33.05 34.30
CA ALA A 589 -4.99 -33.19 32.87
C ALA A 589 -6.28 -34.01 32.59
N PRO A 590 -6.84 -33.96 31.36
CA PRO A 590 -8.16 -34.51 31.03
C PRO A 590 -8.15 -35.90 30.37
N THR A 591 -9.26 -36.64 30.55
CA THR A 591 -9.54 -37.94 29.95
C THR A 591 -10.36 -37.84 28.66
N ALA A 592 -10.01 -38.72 27.72
CA ALA A 592 -10.68 -38.95 26.44
C ALA A 592 -11.98 -39.76 26.56
N GLY A 593 -12.88 -39.59 25.58
CA GLY A 593 -14.07 -40.43 25.40
C GLY A 593 -14.62 -40.40 23.97
N ARG A 594 -14.32 -41.44 23.20
CA ARG A 594 -14.93 -41.83 21.90
C ARG A 594 -16.40 -42.24 22.08
N THR A 595 -17.23 -42.04 21.04
CA THR A 595 -18.08 -43.01 20.27
C THR A 595 -19.06 -42.20 19.39
N ALA A 596 -19.04 -42.27 18.05
CA ALA A 596 -19.46 -43.33 17.11
C ALA A 596 -20.97 -43.36 16.78
N ARG A 597 -21.28 -43.06 15.49
CA ARG A 597 -22.38 -43.58 14.62
C ARG A 597 -23.81 -43.10 14.97
N THR A 598 -24.76 -42.87 14.06
CA THR A 598 -25.08 -43.41 12.72
C THR A 598 -26.11 -42.50 12.02
N ASP A 599 -26.06 -42.51 10.68
CA ASP A 599 -27.13 -42.43 9.67
C ASP A 599 -28.57 -42.06 10.09
N SER A 600 -29.18 -41.11 9.36
CA SER A 600 -30.26 -41.39 8.39
C SER A 600 -30.92 -40.09 7.89
N ALA A 601 -31.01 -39.96 6.56
CA ALA A 601 -31.97 -39.07 5.89
C ALA A 601 -33.39 -39.69 6.02
N PRO A 602 -34.50 -38.96 5.77
CA PRO A 602 -34.87 -38.67 4.37
C PRO A 602 -35.73 -37.40 4.10
N THR A 603 -35.65 -36.95 2.84
CA THR A 603 -36.75 -36.54 1.92
C THR A 603 -37.74 -35.40 2.23
N THR A 604 -37.81 -34.47 1.25
CA THR A 604 -39.01 -33.86 0.58
C THR A 604 -39.97 -33.04 1.47
N ASP A 605 -40.61 -31.95 1.06
CA ASP A 605 -41.05 -31.47 -0.24
C ASP A 605 -41.38 -29.95 -0.12
N ARG A 606 -41.58 -29.35 -1.28
CA ARG A 606 -42.07 -27.99 -1.62
C ARG A 606 -43.13 -27.37 -0.70
N ALA A 607 -43.06 -26.02 -0.60
CA ALA A 607 -43.98 -25.07 -1.26
C ALA A 607 -44.32 -23.83 -0.41
N ALA A 608 -43.93 -22.67 -0.94
CA ALA A 608 -44.63 -21.38 -0.97
C ALA A 608 -45.68 -21.03 0.12
N HIS A 609 -45.37 -19.97 0.88
CA HIS A 609 -46.36 -18.95 1.21
C HIS A 609 -45.75 -17.55 1.27
N ALA A 610 -46.50 -16.61 0.70
CA ALA A 610 -46.19 -15.20 0.56
C ALA A 610 -46.75 -14.38 1.73
N ALA A 611 -46.22 -13.15 1.81
CA ALA A 611 -46.83 -11.93 2.35
C ALA A 611 -46.55 -11.53 3.82
N ALA A 612 -45.83 -10.41 3.89
CA ALA A 612 -46.07 -9.22 4.71
C ALA A 612 -45.90 -9.31 6.24
N GLY A 613 -44.86 -8.61 6.71
CA GLY A 613 -44.62 -8.30 8.11
C GLY A 613 -43.63 -7.14 8.21
N ASP A 614 -44.13 -5.95 7.92
CA ASP A 614 -43.48 -4.66 8.07
C ASP A 614 -43.08 -4.43 9.54
N ARG A 615 -41.78 -4.24 9.81
CA ARG A 615 -41.27 -3.60 11.03
C ARG A 615 -39.91 -2.98 10.75
N ALA A 616 -39.96 -1.67 10.52
CA ALA A 616 -38.84 -0.76 10.52
C ALA A 616 -37.96 -0.93 11.76
N VAL A 617 -36.67 -1.16 11.52
CA VAL A 617 -35.60 -0.89 12.48
C VAL A 617 -34.61 0.01 11.75
N ALA A 618 -34.57 1.27 12.17
CA ALA A 618 -33.62 2.25 11.67
C ALA A 618 -32.19 1.86 12.11
N PRO A 619 -31.21 1.73 11.19
CA PRO A 619 -29.82 1.76 11.57
C PRO A 619 -29.36 3.21 11.70
N SER A 620 -28.72 3.51 12.82
CA SER A 620 -28.01 4.76 13.10
C SER A 620 -26.91 4.98 12.06
N GLU A 621 -27.06 6.02 11.27
CA GLU A 621 -26.07 6.47 10.30
C GLU A 621 -24.89 7.14 11.01
N SER A 622 -23.68 6.66 10.71
CA SER A 622 -22.41 7.32 11.00
C SER A 622 -21.77 7.66 9.65
N PRO A 623 -21.40 8.93 9.37
CA PRO A 623 -20.89 9.33 8.07
C PRO A 623 -19.41 8.95 7.94
N LEU A 624 -19.05 8.21 6.89
CA LEU A 624 -17.65 7.98 6.52
C LEU A 624 -17.28 8.75 5.25
N GLU A 625 -16.32 9.64 5.45
CA GLU A 625 -15.69 10.47 4.44
C GLU A 625 -14.40 9.82 3.90
N GLU A 626 -14.49 9.22 2.71
CA GLU A 626 -13.39 9.31 1.75
C GLU A 626 -13.39 10.74 1.20
N THR A 627 -12.35 11.50 1.56
CA THR A 627 -11.98 12.77 0.94
C THR A 627 -10.85 12.44 -0.03
N GLU A 628 -11.07 12.59 -1.35
CA GLU A 628 -10.91 13.87 -2.05
C GLU A 628 -9.73 14.69 -1.50
N GLN A 629 -8.58 14.49 -2.13
CA GLN A 629 -7.62 15.57 -2.38
C GLN A 629 -7.63 15.90 -3.86
#